data_AF-A0A1V6GM57-F1
#
_entry.id   AF-A0A1V6GM57-F1
#
_cell.length_a   1.000
_cell.length_b   1.000
_cell.length_c   1.000
_cell.angle_alpha   90.00
_cell.angle_beta   90.00
_cell.angle_gamma   90.00
#
_symmetry.space_group_name_H-M   'P 1'
#
loop_
_entity.id
_entity.type
_entity.pdbx_description
1 polymer ?
#
loop_
_entity_poly.entity_id
_entity_poly.type
_entity_poly.pdbx_seq_one_letter_code
_entity_poly.pdbx_strand_id
1 'polypeptide(L)'
;MKSPMLPEQHHQAVQRAMELGRGGDPAALPELVGLLRLPSNEVQRLAASAIGKLAEFGADREAAVAALAPLALGARHPQTQQYAIRALSKYGAAAKGCAQDLRDLARNPAQRDYVRAAAATAADAIERAAADAESGVRHRCQRCGASVGADETERSRQAFQRVYCDRCFDEVFLERRNFETQVELNKTVEARDGTLVQSEGERRIAEWLAAHGLAYRYDAKFRIIGEFQIRPDFYLPEVDVYIEYWGLDTPQYKMSMYKKQTLYQQEGKRLISVYPADLRELDAHLSAKLKLFGFAVGSNGGEKP
;
A
#
# COMPACT_ATOMS: atom_id res chain seq x y z
N MET A 1 6.27 -23.31 -22.73
CA MET A 1 6.51 -24.70 -22.27
C MET A 1 5.57 -24.98 -21.13
N LYS A 2 4.74 -26.03 -21.21
CA LYS A 2 3.92 -26.49 -20.08
C LYS A 2 4.86 -26.80 -18.90
N SER A 3 4.50 -26.37 -17.69
CA SER A 3 5.30 -26.67 -16.50
C SER A 3 5.44 -28.21 -16.41
N PRO A 4 6.65 -28.75 -16.17
CA PRO A 4 6.87 -30.19 -16.04
C PRO A 4 6.29 -30.76 -14.74
N MET A 5 5.57 -29.96 -13.96
CA MET A 5 4.87 -30.36 -12.75
C MET A 5 3.43 -30.79 -13.06
N LEU A 6 2.91 -31.74 -12.29
CA LEU A 6 1.48 -32.07 -12.31
C LEU A 6 0.66 -30.83 -11.89
N PRO A 7 -0.51 -30.56 -12.50
CA PRO A 7 -1.29 -29.34 -12.23
C PRO A 7 -1.61 -29.13 -10.75
N GLU A 8 -1.92 -30.20 -10.03
CA GLU A 8 -2.24 -30.15 -8.60
C GLU A 8 -1.01 -29.81 -7.75
N GLN A 9 0.14 -30.45 -8.01
CA GLN A 9 1.41 -30.14 -7.34
C GLN A 9 1.85 -28.70 -7.62
N HIS A 10 1.66 -28.23 -8.85
CA HIS A 10 1.93 -26.85 -9.23
C HIS A 10 1.04 -25.88 -8.44
N HIS A 11 -0.27 -26.15 -8.38
CA HIS A 11 -1.22 -25.33 -7.64
C HIS A 11 -0.89 -25.26 -6.15
N GLN A 12 -0.60 -26.40 -5.53
CA GLN A 12 -0.18 -26.48 -4.13
C GLN A 12 1.11 -25.67 -3.87
N ALA A 13 2.12 -25.80 -4.74
CA ALA A 13 3.38 -25.06 -4.61
C ALA A 13 3.17 -23.53 -4.74
N VAL A 14 2.28 -23.10 -5.64
CA VAL A 14 1.90 -21.68 -5.78
C VAL A 14 1.23 -21.16 -4.51
N GLN A 15 0.22 -21.88 -4.00
CA GLN A 15 -0.48 -21.49 -2.77
C GLN A 15 0.49 -21.43 -1.59
N ARG A 16 1.37 -22.42 -1.47
CA ARG A 16 2.35 -22.48 -0.38
C ARG A 16 3.35 -21.33 -0.43
N ALA A 17 3.89 -21.00 -1.61
CA ALA A 17 4.77 -19.84 -1.76
C ALA A 17 4.08 -18.52 -1.34
N MET A 18 2.79 -18.37 -1.68
CA MET A 18 2.00 -17.20 -1.31
C MET A 18 1.71 -17.13 0.19
N GLU A 19 1.37 -18.25 0.80
CA GLU A 19 1.12 -18.37 2.24
C GLU A 19 2.36 -17.99 3.06
N LEU A 20 3.50 -18.62 2.77
CA LEU A 20 4.77 -18.34 3.45
C LEU A 20 5.18 -16.86 3.28
N GLY A 21 5.02 -16.31 2.07
CA GLY A 21 5.32 -14.92 1.79
C GLY A 21 4.34 -13.89 2.39
N ARG A 22 3.16 -14.32 2.85
CA ARG A 22 2.22 -13.49 3.63
C ARG A 22 2.49 -13.59 5.12
N GLY A 23 2.92 -14.76 5.61
CA GLY A 23 3.23 -14.99 7.02
C GLY A 23 4.43 -14.19 7.51
N GLY A 24 5.43 -13.93 6.64
CA GLY A 24 6.60 -13.12 6.99
C GLY A 24 7.53 -13.76 8.02
N ASP A 25 7.34 -15.04 8.34
CA ASP A 25 8.17 -15.77 9.30
C ASP A 25 9.54 -16.11 8.70
N PRO A 26 10.66 -15.63 9.28
CA PRO A 26 12.02 -15.98 8.86
C PRO A 26 12.30 -17.49 8.81
N ALA A 27 11.63 -18.29 9.66
CA ALA A 27 11.78 -19.74 9.69
C ALA A 27 11.27 -20.42 8.42
N ALA A 28 10.49 -19.72 7.58
CA ALA A 28 10.04 -20.19 6.28
C ALA A 28 11.14 -20.24 5.21
N LEU A 29 12.31 -19.63 5.45
CA LEU A 29 13.38 -19.52 4.46
C LEU A 29 13.78 -20.88 3.84
N PRO A 30 14.08 -21.95 4.61
CA PRO A 30 14.47 -23.23 4.02
C PRO A 30 13.41 -23.84 3.11
N GLU A 31 12.12 -23.67 3.45
CA GLU A 31 11.01 -24.16 2.64
C GLU A 31 10.89 -23.37 1.33
N LEU A 32 10.97 -22.05 1.39
CA LEU A 32 10.99 -21.18 0.20
C LEU A 32 12.18 -21.49 -0.72
N VAL A 33 13.35 -21.80 -0.15
CA VAL A 33 14.52 -22.27 -0.92
C VAL A 33 14.23 -23.60 -1.62
N GLY A 34 13.49 -24.51 -0.99
CA GLY A 34 12.96 -25.72 -1.63
C GLY A 34 12.08 -25.40 -2.85
N LEU A 35 11.17 -24.42 -2.72
CA LEU A 35 10.29 -24.00 -3.79
C LEU A 35 11.03 -23.35 -4.98
N LEU A 36 12.15 -22.66 -4.76
CA LEU A 36 13.00 -22.13 -5.84
C LEU A 36 13.58 -23.22 -6.76
N ARG A 37 13.73 -24.45 -6.25
CA ARG A 37 14.27 -25.58 -7.03
C ARG A 37 13.21 -26.22 -7.93
N LEU A 38 11.93 -25.92 -7.72
CA LEU A 38 10.86 -26.46 -8.53
C LEU A 38 10.93 -25.89 -9.95
N PRO A 39 10.68 -26.71 -10.99
CA PRO A 39 10.80 -26.32 -12.39
C PRO A 39 9.59 -25.50 -12.88
N SER A 40 9.13 -24.52 -12.09
CA SER A 40 8.06 -23.59 -12.45
C SER A 40 8.52 -22.15 -12.27
N ASN A 41 8.51 -21.38 -13.37
CA ASN A 41 8.85 -19.96 -13.35
C ASN A 41 7.92 -19.17 -12.41
N GLU A 42 6.65 -19.57 -12.32
CA GLU A 42 5.68 -18.92 -11.44
C GLU A 42 6.01 -19.17 -9.96
N VAL A 43 6.26 -20.43 -9.60
CA VAL A 43 6.64 -20.81 -8.23
C VAL A 43 7.95 -20.15 -7.85
N GLN A 44 8.96 -20.19 -8.72
CA GLN A 44 10.26 -19.54 -8.50
C GLN A 44 10.12 -18.03 -8.29
N ARG A 45 9.29 -17.35 -9.09
CA ARG A 45 9.04 -15.91 -8.96
C ARG A 45 8.37 -15.57 -7.64
N LEU A 46 7.37 -16.36 -7.23
CA LEU A 46 6.66 -16.17 -5.96
C LEU A 46 7.57 -16.45 -4.76
N ALA A 47 8.34 -17.53 -4.79
CA ALA A 47 9.30 -17.87 -3.75
C ALA A 47 10.41 -16.82 -3.64
N ALA A 48 10.99 -16.35 -4.76
CA ALA A 48 11.99 -15.29 -4.74
C ALA A 48 11.43 -13.99 -4.14
N SER A 49 10.19 -13.61 -4.51
CA SER A 49 9.49 -12.47 -3.93
C SER A 49 9.30 -12.62 -2.41
N ALA A 50 8.87 -13.80 -1.97
CA ALA A 50 8.68 -14.11 -0.56
C ALA A 50 10.01 -14.03 0.22
N ILE A 51 11.08 -14.64 -0.29
CA ILE A 51 12.42 -14.54 0.32
C ILE A 51 12.87 -13.08 0.39
N GLY A 52 12.65 -12.27 -0.64
CA GLY A 52 12.98 -10.84 -0.61
C GLY A 52 12.25 -10.07 0.50
N LYS A 53 11.00 -10.43 0.83
CA LYS A 53 10.26 -9.83 1.95
C LYS A 53 10.84 -10.21 3.30
N LEU A 54 11.29 -11.46 3.46
CA LEU A 54 11.86 -11.95 4.72
C LEU A 54 13.11 -11.19 5.19
N ALA A 55 13.77 -10.43 4.31
CA ALA A 55 14.86 -9.54 4.68
C ALA A 55 14.46 -8.51 5.75
N GLU A 56 13.21 -8.05 5.75
CA GLU A 56 12.67 -7.09 6.74
C GLU A 56 12.32 -7.78 8.07
N PHE A 57 12.19 -9.11 8.08
CA PHE A 57 11.82 -9.90 9.25
C PHE A 57 13.01 -10.61 9.90
N GLY A 58 14.23 -10.41 9.38
CA GLY A 58 15.45 -10.96 9.98
C GLY A 58 15.81 -12.37 9.53
N ALA A 59 15.40 -12.78 8.31
CA ALA A 59 15.91 -14.01 7.72
C ALA A 59 17.43 -14.00 7.55
N ASP A 60 18.02 -15.20 7.63
CA ASP A 60 19.44 -15.41 7.40
C ASP A 60 19.85 -14.85 6.04
N ARG A 61 20.68 -13.81 6.08
CA ARG A 61 21.05 -13.01 4.92
C ARG A 61 21.94 -13.80 3.97
N GLU A 62 22.88 -14.58 4.50
CA GLU A 62 23.82 -15.35 3.70
C GLU A 62 23.10 -16.51 3.02
N ALA A 63 22.25 -17.23 3.75
CA ALA A 63 21.46 -18.33 3.19
C ALA A 63 20.48 -17.84 2.09
N ALA A 64 19.84 -16.69 2.29
CA ALA A 64 18.94 -16.12 1.30
C ALA A 64 19.68 -15.63 0.05
N VAL A 65 20.82 -14.94 0.21
CA VAL A 65 21.68 -14.52 -0.92
C VAL A 65 22.15 -15.75 -1.71
N ALA A 66 22.64 -16.78 -1.04
CA ALA A 66 23.09 -18.02 -1.67
C ALA A 66 21.98 -18.71 -2.47
N ALA A 67 20.73 -18.65 -2.00
CA ALA A 67 19.58 -19.22 -2.70
C ALA A 67 19.11 -18.38 -3.89
N LEU A 68 19.17 -17.04 -3.79
CA LEU A 68 18.68 -16.12 -4.82
C LEU A 68 19.69 -15.90 -5.96
N ALA A 69 20.99 -15.88 -5.66
CA ALA A 69 22.04 -15.53 -6.62
C ALA A 69 22.02 -16.38 -7.90
N PRO A 70 21.85 -17.73 -7.87
CA PRO A 70 21.80 -18.53 -9.09
C PRO A 70 20.66 -18.13 -10.03
N LEU A 71 19.49 -17.79 -9.49
CA LEU A 71 18.35 -17.34 -10.30
C LEU A 71 18.54 -15.91 -10.77
N ALA A 72 19.12 -15.03 -9.95
CA ALA A 72 19.37 -13.64 -10.33
C ALA A 72 20.36 -13.53 -11.50
N LEU A 73 21.39 -14.39 -11.52
CA LEU A 73 22.45 -14.34 -12.52
C LEU A 73 22.16 -15.23 -13.75
N GLY A 74 21.39 -16.33 -13.59
CA GLY A 74 21.26 -17.36 -14.63
C GLY A 74 19.86 -17.91 -14.90
N ALA A 75 18.79 -17.33 -14.35
CA ALA A 75 17.44 -17.86 -14.62
C ALA A 75 17.06 -17.75 -16.10
N ARG A 76 16.63 -18.86 -16.69
CA ARG A 76 16.19 -18.93 -18.11
C ARG A 76 15.01 -18.03 -18.42
N HIS A 77 14.11 -17.84 -17.45
CA HIS A 77 12.93 -17.00 -17.62
C HIS A 77 13.20 -15.56 -17.14
N PRO A 78 13.16 -14.56 -18.02
CA PRO A 78 13.58 -13.19 -17.67
C PRO A 78 12.79 -12.55 -16.52
N GLN A 79 11.50 -12.87 -16.36
CA GLN A 79 10.72 -12.35 -15.23
C GLN A 79 11.14 -13.00 -13.90
N THR A 80 11.50 -14.28 -13.91
CA THR A 80 12.01 -14.96 -12.73
C THR A 80 13.36 -14.36 -12.32
N GLN A 81 14.22 -14.11 -13.31
CA GLN A 81 15.50 -13.43 -13.13
C GLN A 81 15.30 -12.04 -12.51
N GLN A 82 14.38 -11.23 -13.05
CA GLN A 82 14.07 -9.90 -12.52
C GLN A 82 13.65 -9.94 -11.05
N TYR A 83 12.77 -10.87 -10.67
CA TYR A 83 12.30 -10.98 -9.29
C TYR A 83 13.41 -11.45 -8.34
N ALA A 84 14.25 -12.39 -8.78
CA ALA A 84 15.41 -12.81 -8.02
C ALA A 84 16.42 -11.66 -7.81
N ILE A 85 16.69 -10.85 -8.84
CA ILE A 85 17.54 -9.65 -8.74
C ILE A 85 16.96 -8.65 -7.72
N ARG A 86 15.66 -8.38 -7.80
CA ARG A 86 14.97 -7.46 -6.87
C ARG A 86 14.95 -7.97 -5.44
N ALA A 87 14.81 -9.29 -5.24
CA ALA A 87 14.87 -9.90 -3.93
C ALA A 87 16.30 -9.86 -3.37
N LEU A 88 17.30 -10.13 -4.21
CA LEU A 88 18.71 -10.12 -3.84
C LEU A 88 19.16 -8.75 -3.31
N SER A 89 18.70 -7.64 -3.91
CA SER A 89 19.04 -6.29 -3.44
C SER A 89 18.49 -5.96 -2.04
N LYS A 90 17.45 -6.66 -1.57
CA LYS A 90 16.92 -6.49 -0.19
C LYS A 90 17.89 -6.95 0.89
N TYR A 91 18.85 -7.79 0.53
CA TYR A 91 19.88 -8.29 1.44
C TYR A 91 21.13 -7.38 1.52
N GLY A 92 21.15 -6.26 0.79
CA GLY A 92 22.12 -5.18 0.98
C GLY A 92 23.57 -5.67 0.92
N ALA A 93 24.37 -5.32 1.94
CA ALA A 93 25.80 -5.65 2.01
C ALA A 93 26.09 -7.16 1.93
N ALA A 94 25.20 -8.03 2.39
CA ALA A 94 25.38 -9.48 2.28
C ALA A 94 25.41 -9.95 0.80
N ALA A 95 24.76 -9.21 -0.10
CA ALA A 95 24.79 -9.48 -1.53
C ALA A 95 25.97 -8.83 -2.27
N LYS A 96 26.95 -8.24 -1.56
CA LYS A 96 28.11 -7.54 -2.16
C LYS A 96 28.84 -8.39 -3.20
N GLY A 97 28.97 -9.69 -2.95
CA GLY A 97 29.61 -10.64 -3.88
C GLY A 97 28.96 -10.70 -5.27
N CYS A 98 27.68 -10.36 -5.40
CA CYS A 98 26.95 -10.39 -6.68
C CYS A 98 26.97 -9.04 -7.42
N ALA A 99 27.51 -7.98 -6.84
CA ALA A 99 27.38 -6.63 -7.40
C ALA A 99 28.01 -6.51 -8.80
N GLN A 100 29.22 -7.03 -8.98
CA GLN A 100 29.93 -6.97 -10.27
C GLN A 100 29.21 -7.80 -11.34
N ASP A 101 28.74 -9.01 -11.00
CA ASP A 101 27.98 -9.85 -11.94
C ASP A 101 26.68 -9.16 -12.38
N LEU A 102 26.01 -8.42 -11.48
CA LEU A 102 24.83 -7.63 -11.82
C LEU A 102 25.17 -6.42 -12.72
N ARG A 103 26.36 -5.81 -12.57
CA ARG A 103 26.84 -4.76 -13.50
C ARG A 103 27.05 -5.33 -14.90
N ASP A 104 27.66 -6.50 -14.98
CA ASP A 104 27.90 -7.17 -16.27
C ASP A 104 26.57 -7.57 -16.92
N LEU A 105 25.62 -8.09 -16.13
CA LEU A 105 24.27 -8.40 -16.57
C LEU A 105 23.52 -7.15 -17.08
N ALA A 106 23.68 -6.00 -16.42
CA ALA A 106 23.07 -4.74 -16.83
C ALA A 106 23.62 -4.23 -18.18
N ARG A 107 24.88 -4.52 -18.49
CA ARG A 107 25.54 -4.15 -19.74
C ARG A 107 25.27 -5.14 -20.88
N ASN A 108 24.84 -6.36 -20.56
CA ASN A 108 24.60 -7.41 -21.54
C ASN A 108 23.40 -7.11 -22.46
N PRO A 109 23.61 -6.86 -23.77
CA PRO A 109 22.54 -6.55 -24.71
C PRO A 109 21.63 -7.74 -25.04
N ALA A 110 22.02 -8.97 -24.71
CA ALA A 110 21.17 -10.15 -24.90
C ALA A 110 20.03 -10.24 -23.86
N GLN A 111 20.12 -9.47 -22.77
CA GLN A 111 19.11 -9.45 -21.73
C GLN A 111 17.94 -8.51 -22.05
N ARG A 112 16.76 -8.81 -21.51
CA ARG A 112 15.60 -7.91 -21.63
C ARG A 112 15.87 -6.60 -20.90
N ASP A 113 15.40 -5.47 -21.45
CA ASP A 113 15.64 -4.14 -20.88
C ASP A 113 15.22 -4.02 -19.41
N TYR A 114 14.09 -4.64 -19.04
CA TYR A 114 13.63 -4.63 -17.64
C TYR A 114 14.48 -5.49 -16.68
N VAL A 115 15.21 -6.48 -17.20
CA VAL A 115 16.20 -7.25 -16.43
C VAL A 115 17.46 -6.42 -16.27
N ARG A 116 17.93 -5.79 -17.36
CA ARG A 116 19.11 -4.91 -17.34
C ARG A 116 18.92 -3.73 -16.38
N ALA A 117 17.76 -3.09 -16.42
CA ALA A 117 17.40 -2.00 -15.52
C ALA A 117 17.32 -2.46 -14.05
N ALA A 118 16.74 -3.64 -13.80
CA ALA A 118 16.69 -4.22 -12.46
C ALA A 118 18.10 -4.55 -11.94
N ALA A 119 18.98 -5.09 -12.79
CA ALA A 119 20.35 -5.42 -12.44
C ALA A 119 21.18 -4.17 -12.12
N ALA A 120 21.07 -3.11 -12.94
CA ALA A 120 21.72 -1.83 -12.67
C ALA A 120 21.28 -1.25 -11.32
N THR A 121 19.96 -1.20 -11.08
CA THR A 121 19.38 -0.69 -9.83
C THR A 121 19.81 -1.52 -8.62
N ALA A 122 19.85 -2.85 -8.76
CA ALA A 122 20.26 -3.75 -7.69
C ALA A 122 21.76 -3.61 -7.37
N ALA A 123 22.62 -3.55 -8.39
CA ALA A 123 24.05 -3.33 -8.21
C ALA A 123 24.33 -2.01 -7.47
N ASP A 124 23.71 -0.91 -7.93
CA ASP A 124 23.76 0.39 -7.27
C ASP A 124 23.34 0.32 -5.80
N ALA A 125 22.26 -0.40 -5.49
CA ALA A 125 21.76 -0.53 -4.12
C ALA A 125 22.68 -1.37 -3.23
N ILE A 126 23.23 -2.46 -3.76
CA ILE A 126 24.13 -3.36 -3.05
C ILE A 126 25.48 -2.69 -2.78
N GLU A 127 26.06 -2.02 -3.76
CA GLU A 127 27.32 -1.28 -3.62
C GLU A 127 27.19 -0.17 -2.57
N ARG A 128 26.08 0.58 -2.60
CA ARG A 128 25.78 1.57 -1.56
C ARG A 128 25.65 0.94 -0.18
N ALA A 129 24.88 -0.15 -0.07
CA ALA A 129 24.72 -0.83 1.22
C ALA A 129 26.05 -1.40 1.75
N ALA A 130 26.94 -1.85 0.87
CA ALA A 130 28.28 -2.28 1.24
C ALA A 130 29.15 -1.12 1.74
N ALA A 131 29.15 0.02 1.03
CA ALA A 131 29.86 1.22 1.45
C ALA A 131 29.32 1.77 2.79
N ASP A 132 28.00 1.69 3.00
CA ASP A 132 27.34 2.08 4.25
C ASP A 132 27.79 1.20 5.42
N ALA A 133 27.83 -0.12 5.21
CA ALA A 133 28.30 -1.07 6.20
C ALA A 133 29.77 -0.82 6.59
N GLU A 134 30.62 -0.50 5.61
CA GLU A 134 32.02 -0.13 5.82
C GLU A 134 32.16 1.21 6.57
N SER A 135 31.26 2.17 6.30
CA SER A 135 31.28 3.51 6.89
C SER A 135 30.47 3.63 8.20
N GLY A 136 29.84 2.55 8.66
CA GLY A 136 28.99 2.54 9.85
C GLY A 136 27.64 3.28 9.71
N VAL A 137 27.22 3.63 8.49
CA VAL A 137 25.94 4.31 8.23
C VAL A 137 24.81 3.29 8.39
N ARG A 138 23.95 3.48 9.40
CA ARG A 138 22.85 2.54 9.70
C ARG A 138 21.60 2.79 8.87
N HIS A 139 21.26 4.05 8.60
CA HIS A 139 20.01 4.44 7.95
C HIS A 139 20.21 5.58 6.95
N ARG A 140 19.38 5.60 5.91
CA ARG A 140 19.36 6.64 4.88
C ARG A 140 17.96 7.18 4.67
N CYS A 141 17.89 8.45 4.29
CA CYS A 141 16.67 9.15 3.95
C CYS A 141 16.06 8.53 2.69
N GLN A 142 14.81 8.08 2.75
CA GLN A 142 14.12 7.47 1.62
C GLN A 142 13.77 8.48 0.50
N ARG A 143 13.83 9.79 0.77
CA ARG A 143 13.57 10.85 -0.22
C ARG A 143 14.83 11.27 -0.96
N CYS A 144 15.91 11.56 -0.24
CA CYS A 144 17.13 12.14 -0.83
C CYS A 144 18.39 11.26 -0.72
N GLY A 145 18.32 10.13 -0.01
CA GLY A 145 19.45 9.22 0.16
C GLY A 145 20.52 9.66 1.16
N ALA A 146 20.39 10.83 1.79
CA ALA A 146 21.32 11.30 2.83
C ALA A 146 21.42 10.29 3.99
N SER A 147 22.59 10.18 4.62
CA SER A 147 22.76 9.43 5.87
C SER A 147 21.91 10.05 6.96
N VAL A 148 21.28 9.22 7.80
CA VAL A 148 20.34 9.66 8.83
C VAL A 148 20.79 9.12 10.19
N GLY A 149 20.82 10.00 11.19
CA GLY A 149 21.15 9.65 12.57
C GLY A 149 20.06 8.79 13.24
N ALA A 150 20.35 8.28 14.45
CA ALA A 150 19.38 7.49 15.21
C ALA A 150 18.14 8.32 15.58
N ASP A 151 18.33 9.56 16.04
CA ASP A 151 17.25 10.45 16.45
C ASP A 151 16.34 10.85 15.29
N GLU A 152 16.94 11.21 14.14
CA GLU A 152 16.20 11.50 12.90
C GLU A 152 15.42 10.26 12.43
N THR A 153 16.00 9.07 12.54
CA THR A 153 15.34 7.80 12.20
C THR A 153 14.12 7.56 13.08
N GLU A 154 14.28 7.71 14.40
CA GLU A 154 13.22 7.47 15.38
C GLU A 154 12.06 8.43 15.17
N ARG A 155 12.35 9.74 15.14
CA ARG A 155 11.37 10.79 14.90
C ARG A 155 10.64 10.58 13.57
N SER A 156 11.36 10.27 12.50
CA SER A 156 10.75 10.07 11.19
C SER A 156 9.90 8.79 11.13
N ARG A 157 10.32 7.70 11.79
CA ARG A 157 9.51 6.48 11.90
C ARG A 157 8.24 6.73 12.68
N GLN A 158 8.32 7.45 13.79
CA GLN A 158 7.16 7.79 14.61
C GLN A 158 6.14 8.66 13.84
N ALA A 159 6.60 9.63 13.05
CA ALA A 159 5.70 10.54 12.33
C ALA A 159 5.19 9.98 10.98
N PHE A 160 6.01 9.19 10.29
CA PHE A 160 5.80 8.84 8.88
C PHE A 160 5.94 7.36 8.54
N GLN A 161 6.38 6.51 9.48
CA GLN A 161 6.76 5.11 9.24
C GLN A 161 7.77 4.95 8.10
N ARG A 162 8.55 6.01 7.86
CA ARG A 162 9.60 6.10 6.84
C ARG A 162 10.78 6.81 7.44
N VAL A 163 11.97 6.58 6.90
CA VAL A 163 13.19 7.28 7.34
C VAL A 163 13.40 8.49 6.45
N TYR A 164 13.39 9.68 7.03
CA TYR A 164 13.73 10.94 6.39
C TYR A 164 14.84 11.63 7.21
N CYS A 165 15.73 12.35 6.53
CA CYS A 165 16.58 13.33 7.20
C CYS A 165 15.76 14.57 7.56
N ASP A 166 16.27 15.43 8.43
CA ASP A 166 15.54 16.57 8.97
C ASP A 166 14.97 17.51 7.91
N ARG A 167 15.75 17.82 6.88
CA ARG A 167 15.26 18.63 5.76
C ARG A 167 14.03 18.02 5.10
N CYS A 168 14.08 16.72 4.81
CA CYS A 168 12.96 16.04 4.16
C CYS A 168 11.81 15.77 5.13
N PHE A 169 12.09 15.59 6.43
CA PHE A 169 11.08 15.52 7.46
C PHE A 169 10.28 16.82 7.50
N ASP A 170 10.96 17.97 7.59
CA ASP A 170 10.33 19.29 7.66
C ASP A 170 9.50 19.57 6.40
N GLU A 171 10.03 19.29 5.22
CA GLU A 171 9.29 19.43 3.97
C GLU A 171 8.01 18.58 3.96
N VAL A 172 8.09 17.28 4.29
CA VAL A 172 6.92 16.39 4.30
C VAL A 172 5.93 16.77 5.41
N PHE A 173 6.43 17.24 6.56
CA PHE A 173 5.62 17.71 7.66
C PHE A 173 4.86 18.99 7.29
N LEU A 174 5.54 19.94 6.64
CA LEU A 174 4.94 21.16 6.10
C LEU A 174 3.93 20.84 5.00
N GLU A 175 4.25 19.93 4.07
CA GLU A 175 3.31 19.46 3.05
C GLU A 175 2.02 18.89 3.68
N ARG A 176 2.13 18.06 4.74
CA ARG A 176 0.95 17.56 5.47
C ARG A 176 0.16 18.67 6.16
N ARG A 177 0.83 19.62 6.82
CA ARG A 177 0.16 20.75 7.49
C ARG A 177 -0.55 21.64 6.47
N ASN A 178 0.09 21.87 5.33
CA ASN A 178 -0.50 22.61 4.22
C ASN A 178 -1.71 21.86 3.66
N PHE A 179 -1.66 20.53 3.56
CA PHE A 179 -2.81 19.72 3.15
C PHE A 179 -4.00 19.83 4.12
N GLU A 180 -3.78 19.73 5.44
CA GLU A 180 -4.85 19.96 6.43
C GLU A 180 -5.47 21.35 6.26
N THR A 181 -4.62 22.37 6.10
CA THR A 181 -5.06 23.75 5.92
C THR A 181 -5.85 23.91 4.62
N GLN A 182 -5.41 23.27 3.53
CA GLN A 182 -6.12 23.26 2.25
C GLN A 182 -7.47 22.55 2.35
N VAL A 183 -7.58 21.43 3.08
CA VAL A 183 -8.85 20.74 3.30
C VAL A 183 -9.84 21.67 4.01
N GLU A 184 -9.41 22.38 5.06
CA GLU A 184 -10.28 23.36 5.73
C GLU A 184 -10.63 24.55 4.81
N LEU A 185 -9.68 25.08 4.04
CA LEU A 185 -9.93 26.17 3.10
C LEU A 185 -10.86 25.78 1.94
N ASN A 186 -10.92 24.49 1.59
CA ASN A 186 -11.80 23.98 0.54
C ASN A 186 -13.26 23.82 1.01
N LYS A 187 -13.52 23.82 2.33
CA LYS A 187 -14.88 23.78 2.90
C LYS A 187 -15.57 25.12 2.68
N THR A 188 -16.09 25.31 1.48
CA THR A 188 -16.62 26.59 0.98
C THR A 188 -18.11 26.56 0.69
N VAL A 189 -18.71 25.37 0.71
CA VAL A 189 -20.11 25.15 0.38
C VAL A 189 -20.88 24.96 1.68
N GLU A 190 -21.79 25.89 2.01
CA GLU A 190 -22.59 25.84 3.23
C GLU A 190 -23.86 25.00 3.05
N ALA A 191 -24.08 24.02 3.94
CA ALA A 191 -25.32 23.26 4.04
C ALA A 191 -26.34 23.99 4.91
N ARG A 192 -27.64 23.61 4.83
CA ARG A 192 -28.73 24.24 5.60
C ARG A 192 -28.54 24.28 7.11
N ASP A 193 -27.80 23.32 7.67
CA ASP A 193 -27.51 23.25 9.11
C ASP A 193 -26.26 24.08 9.51
N GLY A 194 -25.66 24.81 8.56
CA GLY A 194 -24.46 25.63 8.76
C GLY A 194 -23.15 24.87 8.56
N THR A 195 -23.17 23.58 8.23
CA THR A 195 -21.94 22.82 7.98
C THR A 195 -21.29 23.23 6.67
N LEU A 196 -20.02 23.62 6.73
CA LEU A 196 -19.21 23.88 5.53
C LEU A 196 -18.60 22.58 4.99
N VAL A 197 -18.93 22.25 3.75
CA VAL A 197 -18.48 21.04 3.04
C VAL A 197 -17.67 21.38 1.78
N GLN A 198 -16.99 20.38 1.20
CA GLN A 198 -16.03 20.57 0.11
C GLN A 198 -16.67 20.47 -1.28
N SER A 199 -17.89 19.93 -1.40
CA SER A 199 -18.55 19.79 -2.69
C SER A 199 -20.07 19.88 -2.62
N GLU A 200 -20.68 20.19 -3.77
CA GLU A 200 -22.14 20.21 -3.92
C GLU A 200 -22.79 18.83 -3.67
N GLY A 201 -22.09 17.74 -4.01
CA GLY A 201 -22.58 16.39 -3.71
C GLY A 201 -22.64 16.11 -2.20
N GLU A 202 -21.60 16.52 -1.47
CA GLU A 202 -21.59 16.47 0.00
C GLU A 202 -22.66 17.37 0.61
N ARG A 203 -22.90 18.56 0.05
CA ARG A 203 -23.96 19.47 0.53
C ARG A 203 -25.32 18.79 0.47
N ARG A 204 -25.63 18.11 -0.64
CA ARG A 204 -26.90 17.38 -0.80
C ARG A 204 -27.04 16.22 0.19
N ILE A 205 -25.94 15.53 0.52
CA ILE A 205 -25.94 14.49 1.56
C ILE A 205 -26.16 15.11 2.95
N ALA A 206 -25.43 16.16 3.30
CA ALA A 206 -25.56 16.89 4.56
C ALA A 206 -27.00 17.39 4.77
N GLU A 207 -27.58 18.03 3.75
CA GLU A 207 -28.96 18.51 3.79
C GLU A 207 -29.98 17.38 3.93
N TRP A 208 -29.75 16.25 3.25
CA TRP A 208 -30.61 15.09 3.40
C TRP A 208 -30.54 14.52 4.82
N LEU A 209 -29.34 14.40 5.41
CA LEU A 209 -29.15 13.94 6.78
C LEU A 209 -29.86 14.86 7.79
N ALA A 210 -29.66 16.18 7.65
CA ALA A 210 -30.31 17.18 8.49
C ALA A 210 -31.84 17.14 8.38
N ALA A 211 -32.39 17.03 7.16
CA ALA A 211 -33.83 16.94 6.94
C ALA A 211 -34.48 15.72 7.59
N HIS A 212 -33.71 14.64 7.78
CA HIS A 212 -34.15 13.41 8.44
C HIS A 212 -33.77 13.34 9.92
N GLY A 213 -33.25 14.43 10.49
CA GLY A 213 -32.87 14.50 11.90
C GLY A 213 -31.70 13.59 12.28
N LEU A 214 -30.88 13.19 11.32
CA LEU A 214 -29.73 12.31 11.54
C LEU A 214 -28.51 13.14 11.95
N ALA A 215 -28.05 12.98 13.19
CA ALA A 215 -26.80 13.58 13.63
C ALA A 215 -25.60 12.97 12.88
N TYR A 216 -24.68 13.83 12.42
CA TYR A 216 -23.47 13.39 11.75
C TYR A 216 -22.24 14.18 12.20
N ARG A 217 -21.06 13.59 11.98
CA ARG A 217 -19.77 14.26 12.05
C ARG A 217 -19.19 14.33 10.65
N TYR A 218 -18.99 15.55 10.15
CA TYR A 218 -18.38 15.78 8.85
C TYR A 218 -16.85 15.76 8.96
N ASP A 219 -16.19 15.12 8.00
CA ASP A 219 -14.73 15.17 7.81
C ASP A 219 -13.90 14.77 9.07
N ALA A 220 -14.50 13.90 9.91
CA ALA A 220 -13.97 13.57 11.23
C ALA A 220 -13.02 12.36 11.19
N LYS A 221 -11.71 12.61 11.37
CA LYS A 221 -10.70 11.55 11.37
C LYS A 221 -10.94 10.52 12.47
N PHE A 222 -10.68 9.25 12.15
CA PHE A 222 -10.58 8.20 13.14
C PHE A 222 -9.48 7.19 12.77
N ARG A 223 -9.06 6.39 13.75
CA ARG A 223 -8.09 5.32 13.58
C ARG A 223 -8.83 4.04 13.16
N ILE A 224 -8.45 3.47 12.03
CA ILE A 224 -9.10 2.26 11.48
C ILE A 224 -8.32 0.99 11.83
N ILE A 225 -7.03 0.89 11.46
CA ILE A 225 -6.17 -0.28 11.74
C ILE A 225 -4.82 0.21 12.26
N GLY A 226 -4.34 -0.32 13.39
CA GLY A 226 -3.03 0.05 13.94
C GLY A 226 -2.89 1.57 14.08
N GLU A 227 -1.95 2.17 13.36
CA GLU A 227 -1.76 3.63 13.32
C GLU A 227 -2.43 4.33 12.12
N PHE A 228 -3.06 3.58 11.21
CA PHE A 228 -3.70 4.16 10.03
C PHE A 228 -4.93 4.97 10.42
N GLN A 229 -4.90 6.26 10.07
CA GLN A 229 -6.05 7.16 10.18
C GLN A 229 -6.75 7.30 8.82
N ILE A 230 -8.06 7.41 8.89
CA ILE A 230 -8.94 7.61 7.76
C ILE A 230 -9.87 8.78 8.07
N ARG A 231 -10.27 9.52 7.04
CA ARG A 231 -11.16 10.67 7.17
C ARG A 231 -12.42 10.41 6.33
N PRO A 232 -13.53 9.91 6.90
CA PRO A 232 -14.80 9.78 6.20
C PRO A 232 -15.38 11.16 5.86
N ASP A 233 -16.16 11.23 4.78
CA ASP A 233 -16.93 12.46 4.50
C ASP A 233 -18.00 12.66 5.59
N PHE A 234 -18.73 11.60 5.95
CA PHE A 234 -19.69 11.63 7.07
C PHE A 234 -19.60 10.40 7.95
N TYR A 235 -19.74 10.60 9.26
CA TYR A 235 -19.96 9.54 10.24
C TYR A 235 -21.26 9.79 11.01
N LEU A 236 -22.14 8.79 11.07
CA LEU A 236 -23.44 8.83 11.75
C LEU A 236 -23.31 8.04 13.06
N PRO A 237 -23.15 8.71 14.22
CA PRO A 237 -22.85 8.03 15.47
C PRO A 237 -23.99 7.13 15.99
N GLU A 238 -25.24 7.51 15.71
CA GLU A 238 -26.42 6.81 16.21
C GLU A 238 -26.58 5.40 15.64
N VAL A 239 -26.10 5.18 14.42
CA VAL A 239 -26.24 3.91 13.69
C VAL A 239 -24.90 3.24 13.37
N ASP A 240 -23.80 3.88 13.78
CA ASP A 240 -22.42 3.51 13.48
C ASP A 240 -22.17 3.27 11.98
N VAL A 241 -22.56 4.25 11.16
CA VAL A 241 -22.44 4.19 9.69
C VAL A 241 -21.53 5.30 9.18
N TYR A 242 -20.68 4.96 8.21
CA TYR A 242 -19.82 5.89 7.49
C TYR A 242 -20.38 6.09 6.07
N ILE A 243 -20.41 7.33 5.59
CA ILE A 243 -20.81 7.67 4.23
C ILE A 243 -19.62 8.31 3.50
N GLU A 244 -19.41 7.90 2.26
CA GLU A 244 -18.36 8.40 1.38
C GLU A 244 -18.97 8.79 0.02
N TYR A 245 -18.68 10.00 -0.44
CA TYR A 245 -19.07 10.52 -1.74
C TYR A 245 -17.92 10.42 -2.76
N TRP A 246 -18.12 9.57 -3.77
CA TRP A 246 -17.10 9.24 -4.76
C TRP A 246 -17.23 10.10 -6.03
N GLY A 247 -16.96 11.40 -5.89
CA GLY A 247 -17.26 12.41 -6.92
C GLY A 247 -16.30 12.50 -8.11
N LEU A 248 -15.15 11.80 -8.11
CA LEU A 248 -14.12 11.90 -9.14
C LEU A 248 -13.91 10.58 -9.89
N ASP A 249 -13.54 10.67 -11.18
CA ASP A 249 -13.41 9.50 -12.07
C ASP A 249 -11.97 9.24 -12.57
N THR A 250 -10.95 9.76 -11.89
CA THR A 250 -9.55 9.55 -12.31
C THR A 250 -9.01 8.18 -11.84
N PRO A 251 -8.09 7.53 -12.57
CA PRO A 251 -7.52 6.24 -12.17
C PRO A 251 -6.86 6.28 -10.78
N GLN A 252 -6.13 7.34 -10.46
CA GLN A 252 -5.47 7.53 -9.16
C GLN A 252 -6.49 7.67 -8.02
N TYR A 253 -7.61 8.36 -8.27
CA TYR A 253 -8.70 8.48 -7.32
C TYR A 253 -9.38 7.13 -7.07
N LYS A 254 -9.65 6.35 -8.13
CA LYS A 254 -10.22 5.00 -8.01
C LYS A 254 -9.36 4.06 -7.17
N MET A 255 -8.03 4.09 -7.33
CA MET A 255 -7.14 3.30 -6.47
C MET A 255 -7.28 3.68 -4.99
N SER A 256 -7.40 4.98 -4.70
CA SER A 256 -7.58 5.49 -3.33
C SER A 256 -8.93 5.09 -2.76
N MET A 257 -10.01 5.16 -3.57
CA MET A 257 -11.34 4.68 -3.23
C MET A 257 -11.33 3.19 -2.86
N TYR A 258 -10.79 2.32 -3.73
CA TYR A 258 -10.73 0.87 -3.46
C TYR A 258 -9.92 0.55 -2.21
N LYS A 259 -8.82 1.28 -1.96
CA LYS A 259 -8.04 1.15 -0.73
C LYS A 259 -8.88 1.51 0.49
N LYS A 260 -9.62 2.62 0.45
CA LYS A 260 -10.50 3.08 1.53
C LYS A 260 -11.61 2.05 1.83
N GLN A 261 -12.28 1.56 0.78
CA GLN A 261 -13.29 0.50 0.89
C GLN A 261 -12.73 -0.79 1.50
N THR A 262 -11.54 -1.22 1.07
CA THR A 262 -10.86 -2.40 1.63
C THR A 262 -10.60 -2.24 3.12
N LEU A 263 -10.15 -1.06 3.57
CA LEU A 263 -9.89 -0.79 4.99
C LEU A 263 -11.18 -0.87 5.82
N TYR A 264 -12.28 -0.26 5.34
CA TYR A 264 -13.59 -0.38 6.01
C TYR A 264 -14.06 -1.83 6.09
N GLN A 265 -13.90 -2.61 5.00
CA GLN A 265 -14.29 -4.02 4.96
C GLN A 265 -13.47 -4.87 5.92
N GLN A 266 -12.15 -4.68 5.96
CA GLN A 266 -11.25 -5.43 6.85
C GLN A 266 -11.61 -5.24 8.32
N GLU A 267 -12.02 -4.03 8.70
CA GLU A 267 -12.41 -3.70 10.08
C GLU A 267 -13.90 -3.85 10.38
N GLY A 268 -14.67 -4.44 9.45
CA GLY A 268 -16.10 -4.68 9.63
C GLY A 268 -16.93 -3.41 9.83
N LYS A 269 -16.48 -2.27 9.30
CA LYS A 269 -17.17 -0.98 9.39
C LYS A 269 -18.31 -0.90 8.38
N ARG A 270 -19.45 -0.32 8.79
CA ARG A 270 -20.63 -0.13 7.92
C ARG A 270 -20.40 1.08 7.02
N LEU A 271 -20.25 0.83 5.72
CA LEU A 271 -19.97 1.86 4.73
C LEU A 271 -21.13 2.00 3.74
N ILE A 272 -21.56 3.24 3.50
CA ILE A 272 -22.42 3.62 2.37
C ILE A 272 -21.58 4.41 1.36
N SER A 273 -21.40 3.84 0.18
CA SER A 273 -20.85 4.55 -0.96
C SER A 273 -21.95 5.32 -1.70
N VAL A 274 -21.72 6.61 -1.95
CA VAL A 274 -22.58 7.47 -2.77
C VAL A 274 -21.78 7.94 -3.97
N TYR A 275 -22.35 7.79 -5.17
CA TYR A 275 -21.75 8.21 -6.44
C TYR A 275 -22.55 9.36 -7.06
N PRO A 276 -22.00 10.11 -8.03
CA PRO A 276 -22.74 11.19 -8.70
C PRO A 276 -24.10 10.78 -9.28
N ALA A 277 -24.22 9.53 -9.76
CA ALA A 277 -25.47 8.98 -10.27
C ALA A 277 -26.54 8.83 -9.16
N ASP A 278 -26.12 8.48 -7.95
CA ASP A 278 -27.02 8.26 -6.81
C ASP A 278 -27.65 9.57 -6.31
N LEU A 279 -27.02 10.73 -6.58
CA LEU A 279 -27.54 12.04 -6.16
C LEU A 279 -28.91 12.38 -6.77
N ARG A 280 -29.30 11.75 -7.88
CA ARG A 280 -30.63 11.93 -8.50
C ARG A 280 -31.73 11.24 -7.69
N GLU A 281 -31.39 10.13 -7.06
CA GLU A 281 -32.30 9.27 -6.28
C GLU A 281 -31.77 9.13 -4.84
N LEU A 282 -31.18 10.20 -4.31
CA LEU A 282 -30.41 10.18 -3.07
C LEU A 282 -31.24 9.67 -1.89
N ASP A 283 -32.51 10.09 -1.84
CA ASP A 283 -33.46 9.67 -0.82
C ASP A 283 -33.69 8.15 -0.82
N ALA A 284 -33.98 7.58 -1.98
CA ALA A 284 -34.17 6.14 -2.14
C ALA A 284 -32.88 5.37 -1.82
N HIS A 285 -31.73 5.87 -2.26
CA HIS A 285 -30.42 5.25 -2.05
C HIS A 285 -30.04 5.21 -0.56
N LEU A 286 -30.03 6.35 0.12
CA LEU A 286 -29.64 6.43 1.53
C LEU A 286 -30.65 5.70 2.42
N SER A 287 -31.96 5.86 2.17
CA SER A 287 -33.00 5.16 2.93
C SER A 287 -32.88 3.63 2.80
N ALA A 288 -32.67 3.12 1.58
CA ALA A 288 -32.51 1.69 1.37
C ALA A 288 -31.25 1.14 2.07
N LYS A 289 -30.13 1.87 2.00
CA LYS A 289 -28.86 1.44 2.62
C LYS A 289 -28.89 1.51 4.14
N LEU A 290 -29.45 2.58 4.72
CA LEU A 290 -29.61 2.69 6.17
C LEU A 290 -30.55 1.62 6.73
N LYS A 291 -31.60 1.26 5.98
CA LYS A 291 -32.49 0.15 6.36
C LYS A 291 -31.77 -1.19 6.46
N LEU A 292 -30.79 -1.47 5.60
CA LEU A 292 -29.95 -2.67 5.69
C LEU A 292 -29.12 -2.69 6.99
N PHE A 293 -28.83 -1.54 7.57
CA PHE A 293 -28.14 -1.40 8.86
C PHE A 293 -29.10 -1.30 10.05
N GLY A 294 -30.40 -1.56 9.84
CA GLY A 294 -31.41 -1.58 10.88
C GLY A 294 -32.01 -0.21 11.22
N PHE A 295 -31.76 0.82 10.40
CA PHE A 295 -32.30 2.16 10.61
C PHE A 295 -33.39 2.48 9.59
N ALA A 296 -34.61 2.72 10.06
CA ALA A 296 -35.72 3.16 9.22
C ALA A 296 -35.82 4.68 9.24
N VAL A 297 -35.63 5.29 8.08
CA VAL A 297 -35.81 6.73 7.89
C VAL A 297 -37.32 7.03 7.87
N GLY A 298 -37.77 7.97 8.70
CA GLY A 298 -39.17 8.38 8.73
C GLY A 298 -39.53 9.16 7.45
N SER A 299 -40.69 8.85 6.85
CA SER A 299 -41.18 9.56 5.67
C SER A 299 -41.71 10.95 6.06
N ASN A 300 -40.89 11.99 5.96
CA ASN A 300 -41.40 13.36 5.98
C ASN A 300 -41.61 13.84 4.53
N GLY A 301 -42.89 13.98 4.19
CA GLY A 301 -43.35 14.43 2.88
C GLY A 301 -42.91 15.85 2.54
N GLY A 302 -42.90 16.14 1.25
CA GLY A 302 -42.30 17.33 0.66
C GLY A 302 -42.84 18.67 1.17
N GLU A 303 -41.95 19.66 1.11
CA GLU A 303 -42.33 21.04 0.78
C GLU A 303 -41.57 21.44 -0.49
N LYS A 304 -42.34 21.52 -1.58
CA LYS A 304 -41.97 22.24 -2.81
C LYS A 304 -42.08 23.74 -2.53
N PRO A 305 -41.16 24.58 -3.03
CA PRO A 305 -41.57 25.81 -3.68
C PRO A 305 -42.11 25.52 -5.09
#